data_AF-A0A8X6VFZ3-F1
#
_entry.id   AF-A0A8X6VFZ3-F1
#
_cell.length_a   1.000
_cell.length_b   1.000
_cell.length_c   1.000
_cell.angle_alpha   90.00
_cell.angle_beta   90.00
_cell.angle_gamma   90.00
#
_symmetry.space_group_name_H-M   'P 1'
#
loop_
_entity.id
_entity.type
_entity.pdbx_description
1 polymer ?
#
loop_
_entity_poly.entity_id
_entity_poly.type
_entity_poly.pdbx_seq_one_letter_code
_entity_poly.pdbx_strand_id
1 'polypeptide(L)'
;MMIRVIAAFFHCVSGKNNSLHGQCPEGSESWCRYQRAKAAGSPLKEIEQGLPNKIINQIKPAYLKLCNETLLKKCLHGKTQNCNESYNNILWNIVPKNIFIGLETFRLGALLALILYNSGYAGILSVIRNVNDSLPESVAQELLKFDINNGFQHL
;
A
#
# COMPACT_ATOMS: atom_id res chain seq x y z
N MET A 1 17.47 -7.45 2.74
CA MET A 1 16.33 -6.49 2.79
C MET A 1 16.74 -5.13 3.35
N MET A 2 17.54 -5.08 4.43
CA MET A 2 18.10 -3.84 5.02
C MET A 2 18.68 -2.83 4.01
N ILE A 3 19.43 -3.33 3.01
CA ILE A 3 20.10 -2.48 2.00
C ILE A 3 19.09 -1.63 1.22
N ARG A 4 17.85 -2.08 1.01
CA ARG A 4 16.88 -1.36 0.17
C ARG A 4 16.28 -0.12 0.86
N VAL A 5 16.00 -0.19 2.16
CA VAL A 5 15.45 0.95 2.92
C VAL A 5 16.48 2.06 3.05
N ILE A 6 17.72 1.70 3.38
CA ILE A 6 18.79 2.68 3.50
C ILE A 6 19.23 3.23 2.14
N ALA A 7 19.16 2.43 1.07
CA ALA A 7 19.37 2.89 -0.30
C ALA A 7 18.32 3.93 -0.71
N ALA A 8 17.04 3.70 -0.41
CA ALA A 8 15.98 4.67 -0.66
C ALA A 8 16.22 5.99 0.11
N PHE A 9 16.64 5.91 1.38
CA PHE A 9 17.01 7.10 2.15
C PHE A 9 18.12 7.90 1.48
N PHE A 10 19.25 7.26 1.19
CA PHE A 10 20.40 7.94 0.60
C PHE A 10 20.13 8.45 -0.81
N HIS A 11 19.30 7.75 -1.59
CA HIS A 11 18.82 8.22 -2.87
C HIS A 11 18.00 9.53 -2.75
N CYS A 12 17.03 9.57 -1.83
CA CYS A 12 16.16 10.73 -1.65
C CYS A 12 16.87 11.98 -1.13
N VAL A 13 17.96 11.81 -0.37
CA VAL A 13 18.72 12.94 0.19
C VAL A 13 19.92 13.35 -0.67
N SER A 14 20.18 12.61 -1.75
CA SER A 14 21.25 12.89 -2.70
C SER A 14 21.06 14.25 -3.37
N GLY A 15 22.15 14.86 -3.80
CA GLY A 15 22.11 16.12 -4.54
C GLY A 15 23.41 16.41 -5.27
N LYS A 16 23.41 17.51 -6.02
CA LYS A 16 24.48 18.01 -6.87
C LYS A 16 25.85 18.02 -6.19
N ASN A 17 25.91 18.40 -4.92
CA ASN A 17 27.15 18.55 -4.16
C ASN A 17 27.47 17.33 -3.28
N ASN A 18 26.55 16.37 -3.21
CA ASN A 18 26.67 15.20 -2.35
C ASN A 18 25.90 14.02 -2.98
N SER A 19 26.54 13.38 -3.95
CA SER A 19 25.93 12.27 -4.69
C SER A 19 25.98 10.99 -3.86
N LEU A 20 24.82 10.51 -3.42
CA LEU A 20 24.67 9.44 -2.43
C LEU A 20 24.03 8.16 -3.01
N HIS A 21 24.17 7.94 -4.31
CA HIS A 21 23.59 6.77 -5.00
C HIS A 21 24.34 5.45 -4.75
N GLY A 22 25.42 5.44 -3.96
CA GLY A 22 26.28 4.25 -3.77
C GLY A 22 25.59 3.05 -3.13
N GLN A 23 24.45 3.25 -2.45
CA GLN A 23 23.64 2.16 -1.88
C GLN A 23 22.55 1.67 -2.84
N CYS A 24 22.30 2.38 -3.93
CA CYS A 24 21.32 1.97 -4.94
C CYS A 24 21.84 0.76 -5.74
N PRO A 25 20.96 -0.15 -6.20
CA PRO A 25 21.36 -1.23 -7.11
C PRO A 25 22.08 -0.68 -8.34
N GLU A 26 23.10 -1.39 -8.82
CA GLU A 26 23.82 -1.03 -10.04
C GLU A 26 23.20 -1.70 -11.28
N GLY A 27 23.57 -1.23 -12.48
CA GLY A 27 23.15 -1.82 -13.76
C GLY A 27 21.96 -1.13 -14.43
N SER A 28 21.63 -1.61 -15.64
CA SER A 28 20.52 -1.08 -16.47
C SER A 28 19.14 -1.26 -15.82
N GLU A 29 18.98 -2.32 -15.03
CA GLU A 29 17.73 -2.67 -14.34
C GLU A 29 17.58 -1.97 -12.98
N SER A 30 18.48 -1.04 -12.64
CA SER A 30 18.37 -0.29 -11.41
C SER A 30 17.13 0.61 -11.43
N TRP A 31 16.42 0.67 -10.31
CA TRP A 31 15.39 1.69 -10.10
C TRP A 31 16.00 3.09 -9.97
N CYS A 32 17.30 3.19 -9.64
CA CYS A 32 18.00 4.46 -9.51
C CYS A 32 18.45 4.99 -10.88
N ARG A 33 17.89 6.13 -11.29
CA ARG A 33 18.20 6.76 -12.58
C ARG A 33 19.69 7.06 -12.75
N TYR A 34 20.38 7.47 -11.68
CA TYR A 34 21.81 7.74 -11.70
C TYR A 34 22.63 6.47 -12.00
N GLN A 35 22.31 5.35 -11.35
CA GLN A 35 23.00 4.08 -11.56
C GLN A 35 22.78 3.52 -12.97
N ARG A 36 21.56 3.68 -13.53
CA ARG A 36 21.29 3.32 -14.93
C ARG A 36 22.12 4.15 -15.91
N ALA A 37 22.16 5.45 -15.70
CA ALA A 37 22.95 6.38 -16.51
C ALA A 37 24.45 6.06 -16.47
N LYS A 38 24.97 5.74 -15.27
CA LYS A 38 26.34 5.26 -15.08
C LYS A 38 26.59 3.95 -15.84
N ALA A 39 25.67 2.98 -15.77
CA ALA A 39 25.78 1.71 -16.49
C ALA A 39 25.74 1.87 -18.02
N ALA A 40 24.98 2.86 -18.52
CA ALA A 40 24.93 3.22 -19.94
C ALA A 40 26.12 4.08 -20.41
N GLY A 41 27.12 4.32 -19.56
CA GLY A 41 28.30 5.14 -19.89
C GLY A 41 28.02 6.64 -19.98
N SER A 42 26.85 7.11 -19.53
CA SER A 42 26.43 8.52 -19.59
C SER A 42 26.01 9.03 -18.21
N PRO A 43 26.95 9.29 -17.28
CA PRO A 43 26.63 9.64 -15.89
C PRO A 43 25.71 10.86 -15.79
N LEU A 44 24.64 10.72 -15.01
CA LEU A 44 23.68 11.80 -14.79
C LEU A 44 24.28 12.84 -13.84
N LYS A 45 24.23 14.11 -14.25
CA LYS A 45 24.58 15.22 -13.36
C LYS A 45 23.36 15.62 -12.54
N GLU A 46 23.45 15.47 -11.22
CA GLU A 46 22.42 15.96 -10.31
C GLU A 46 22.43 17.49 -10.28
N ILE A 47 21.25 18.10 -10.33
CA ILE A 47 21.07 19.56 -10.36
C ILE A 47 20.52 20.07 -9.02
N GLU A 48 19.71 19.24 -8.36
CA GLU A 48 19.07 19.56 -7.09
C GLU A 48 20.08 19.63 -5.94
N GLN A 49 19.82 20.48 -4.94
CA GLN A 49 20.78 20.70 -3.86
C GLN A 49 20.89 19.53 -2.87
N GLY A 50 19.91 18.62 -2.84
CA GLY A 50 19.79 17.60 -1.80
C GLY A 50 19.43 18.20 -0.43
N LEU A 51 19.40 17.36 0.61
CA LEU A 51 19.10 17.84 1.98
C LEU A 51 20.38 18.27 2.72
N PRO A 52 20.29 19.26 3.64
CA PRO A 52 21.41 19.62 4.50
C PRO A 52 21.81 18.46 5.42
N ASN A 53 23.12 18.30 5.67
CA ASN A 53 23.66 17.25 6.54
C ASN A 53 23.04 17.21 7.94
N LYS A 54 22.67 18.37 8.51
CA LYS A 54 22.00 18.46 9.80
C LYS A 54 20.64 17.72 9.79
N ILE A 55 19.88 17.87 8.72
CA ILE A 55 18.57 17.20 8.53
C ILE A 55 18.77 15.71 8.28
N ILE A 56 19.72 15.36 7.40
CA ILE A 56 20.09 13.96 7.12
C ILE A 56 20.44 13.23 8.43
N ASN A 57 21.27 13.84 9.28
CA ASN A 57 21.71 13.24 10.55
C ASN A 57 20.57 13.10 11.57
N GLN A 58 19.57 13.99 11.54
CA GLN A 58 18.38 13.87 12.39
C GLN A 58 17.43 12.76 11.93
N ILE A 59 17.28 12.57 10.62
CA ILE A 59 16.34 11.61 10.03
C ILE A 59 16.94 10.19 9.94
N LYS A 60 18.25 10.08 9.69
CA LYS A 60 18.95 8.80 9.49
C LYS A 60 18.68 7.75 10.59
N PRO A 61 18.66 8.09 11.90
CA PRO A 61 18.33 7.13 12.94
C PRO A 61 16.94 6.49 12.78
N ALA A 62 15.95 7.23 12.28
CA ALA A 62 14.62 6.69 12.03
C ALA A 62 14.65 5.64 10.91
N TYR A 63 15.35 5.93 9.80
CA TYR A 63 15.52 4.96 8.71
C TYR A 63 16.31 3.72 9.14
N LEU A 64 17.33 3.87 10.00
CA LEU A 64 18.05 2.73 10.56
C LEU A 64 17.17 1.85 11.45
N LYS A 65 16.23 2.44 12.22
CA LYS A 65 15.22 1.66 12.94
C LYS A 65 14.27 0.93 11.99
N LEU A 66 13.90 1.55 10.87
CA LEU A 66 13.07 0.92 9.82
C LEU A 66 13.78 -0.25 9.12
N CYS A 67 15.12 -0.31 9.17
CA CYS A 67 15.89 -1.45 8.69
C CYS A 67 15.77 -2.69 9.59
N ASN A 68 15.09 -2.63 10.75
CA ASN A 68 14.92 -3.78 11.62
C ASN A 68 14.24 -4.95 10.89
N GLU A 69 14.91 -6.11 10.82
CA GLU A 69 14.43 -7.25 10.05
C GLU A 69 13.09 -7.79 10.55
N THR A 70 12.84 -7.78 11.86
CA THR A 70 11.57 -8.20 12.45
C THR A 70 10.43 -7.29 12.01
N LEU A 71 10.67 -5.97 11.91
CA LEU A 71 9.70 -5.03 11.37
C LEU A 71 9.48 -5.26 9.87
N LEU A 72 10.56 -5.42 9.11
CA LEU A 72 10.49 -5.62 7.66
C LEU A 72 9.82 -6.94 7.25
N LYS A 73 10.02 -8.02 8.01
CA LYS A 73 9.31 -9.29 7.80
C LYS A 73 7.80 -9.13 7.90
N LYS A 74 7.29 -8.19 8.72
CA LYS A 74 5.85 -7.91 8.77
C LYS A 74 5.33 -7.32 7.45
N CYS A 75 6.14 -6.53 6.76
CA CYS A 75 5.79 -5.95 5.46
C CYS A 75 5.74 -6.99 4.32
N LEU A 76 6.40 -8.15 4.47
CA LEU A 76 6.37 -9.21 3.45
C LEU A 76 5.02 -9.93 3.36
N HIS A 77 4.20 -9.89 4.41
CA HIS A 77 2.89 -10.53 4.40
C HIS A 77 1.87 -9.82 3.50
N GLY A 78 2.22 -8.67 2.89
CA GLY A 78 1.32 -7.92 2.01
C GLY A 78 0.06 -7.36 2.69
N LYS A 79 -0.08 -7.53 4.00
CA LYS A 79 -1.17 -6.94 4.77
C LYS A 79 -0.96 -5.43 4.82
N THR A 80 -2.02 -4.67 4.51
CA THR A 80 -1.96 -3.21 4.53
C THR A 80 -1.53 -2.74 5.91
N GLN A 81 -0.61 -1.77 5.96
CA GLN A 81 -0.07 -1.24 7.22
C GLN A 81 -1.12 -0.49 8.07
N ASN A 82 -2.34 -0.35 7.56
CA ASN A 82 -3.42 0.37 8.21
C ASN A 82 -4.77 -0.31 7.96
N CYS A 83 -5.09 -1.32 8.77
CA CYS A 83 -6.41 -1.99 8.76
C CYS A 83 -7.56 -0.99 8.83
N ASN A 84 -7.38 0.10 9.58
CA ASN A 84 -8.41 1.13 9.72
C ASN A 84 -8.63 1.88 8.40
N GLU A 85 -7.58 2.18 7.63
CA GLU A 85 -7.72 2.84 6.32
C GLU A 85 -8.33 1.92 5.28
N SER A 86 -8.00 0.63 5.29
CA SER A 86 -8.65 -0.36 4.43
C SER A 86 -10.15 -0.49 4.72
N TYR A 87 -10.53 -0.67 5.99
CA TYR A 87 -11.94 -0.69 6.40
C TYR A 87 -12.65 0.62 6.05
N ASN A 88 -12.04 1.75 6.40
CA ASN A 88 -12.59 3.07 6.12
C ASN A 88 -12.81 3.27 4.62
N ASN A 89 -11.88 2.83 3.77
CA ASN A 89 -12.06 2.92 2.32
C ASN A 89 -13.32 2.18 1.86
N ILE A 90 -13.58 0.97 2.36
CA ILE A 90 -14.81 0.21 2.06
C ILE A 90 -16.04 0.98 2.60
N LEU A 91 -16.00 1.43 3.86
CA LEU A 91 -17.09 2.17 4.48
C LEU A 91 -17.46 3.41 3.67
N TRP A 92 -16.48 4.20 3.24
CA TRP A 92 -16.73 5.45 2.51
C TRP A 92 -17.15 5.23 1.06
N ASN A 93 -16.86 4.06 0.47
CA ASN A 93 -17.42 3.67 -0.82
C ASN A 93 -18.89 3.27 -0.73
N ILE A 94 -19.32 2.70 0.41
CA ILE A 94 -20.73 2.34 0.66
C ILE A 94 -21.52 3.56 1.15
N VAL A 95 -20.91 4.37 2.01
CA VAL A 95 -21.53 5.48 2.75
C VAL A 95 -20.70 6.75 2.52
N PRO A 96 -20.87 7.47 1.40
CA PRO A 96 -19.98 8.56 1.03
C PRO A 96 -19.99 9.72 2.05
N LYS A 97 -18.82 10.26 2.37
CA LYS A 97 -18.65 11.35 3.35
C LYS A 97 -19.21 12.70 2.91
N ASN A 98 -19.41 12.86 1.60
CA ASN A 98 -19.75 14.13 0.97
C ASN A 98 -21.26 14.36 0.85
N ILE A 99 -22.09 13.46 1.40
CA ILE A 99 -23.54 13.57 1.38
C ILE A 99 -24.09 13.36 2.79
N PHE A 100 -25.25 13.97 3.07
CA PHE A 100 -25.95 13.73 4.32
C PHE A 100 -26.64 12.36 4.26
N ILE A 101 -26.44 11.54 5.30
CA ILE A 101 -26.99 10.19 5.40
C ILE A 101 -27.59 10.03 6.81
N GLY A 102 -28.79 9.47 6.88
CA GLY A 102 -29.46 9.19 8.15
C GLY A 102 -28.71 8.14 8.99
N LEU A 103 -28.88 8.19 10.31
CA LEU A 103 -28.17 7.31 11.24
C LEU A 103 -28.38 5.81 10.95
N GLU A 104 -29.60 5.41 10.63
CA GLU A 104 -29.92 4.01 10.33
C GLU A 104 -29.24 3.51 9.05
N THR A 105 -29.22 4.33 8.00
CA THR A 105 -28.50 4.02 6.76
C THR A 105 -27.00 3.92 7.00
N PHE A 106 -26.43 4.83 7.81
CA PHE A 106 -25.02 4.78 8.18
C PHE A 106 -24.69 3.50 8.94
N ARG A 107 -25.52 3.10 9.93
CA ARG A 107 -25.36 1.86 10.69
C ARG A 107 -25.37 0.63 9.78
N LEU A 108 -26.33 0.55 8.86
CA LEU A 108 -26.40 -0.55 7.90
C LEU A 108 -25.14 -0.59 7.01
N GLY A 109 -24.73 0.55 6.46
CA GLY A 109 -23.53 0.63 5.63
C GLY A 109 -22.25 0.25 6.37
N ALA A 110 -22.13 0.61 7.66
CA ALA A 110 -21.01 0.21 8.52
C ALA A 110 -20.95 -1.30 8.77
N LEU A 111 -22.11 -1.95 8.95
CA LEU A 111 -22.21 -3.41 9.08
C LEU A 111 -21.87 -4.11 7.76
N LEU A 112 -22.36 -3.62 6.61
CA LEU A 112 -22.00 -4.16 5.29
C LEU A 112 -20.50 -4.02 5.01
N ALA A 113 -19.91 -2.86 5.35
CA ALA A 113 -18.48 -2.64 5.22
C ALA A 113 -17.66 -3.63 6.07
N LEU A 114 -18.13 -3.94 7.28
CA LEU A 114 -17.48 -4.90 8.17
C LEU A 114 -17.50 -6.31 7.58
N ILE A 115 -18.63 -6.72 7.00
CA ILE A 115 -18.77 -8.03 6.34
C ILE A 115 -17.84 -8.11 5.13
N LEU A 116 -17.85 -7.10 4.25
CA LEU A 116 -16.96 -7.05 3.09
C LEU A 116 -15.49 -7.06 3.50
N TYR A 117 -15.13 -6.33 4.55
CA TYR A 117 -13.74 -6.26 5.03
C TYR A 117 -13.24 -7.61 5.55
N ASN A 118 -14.07 -8.35 6.29
CA ASN A 118 -13.66 -9.61 6.93
C ASN A 118 -13.89 -10.85 6.06
N SER A 119 -14.90 -10.83 5.18
CA SER A 119 -15.42 -12.03 4.51
C SER A 119 -15.74 -11.81 3.03
N GLY A 120 -15.40 -10.65 2.48
CA GLY A 120 -15.63 -10.35 1.07
C GLY A 120 -17.10 -10.40 0.67
N TYR A 121 -17.33 -10.60 -0.62
CA TYR A 121 -18.66 -10.76 -1.21
C TYR A 121 -19.34 -12.07 -0.80
N ALA A 122 -18.59 -13.09 -0.41
CA ALA A 122 -19.15 -14.31 0.15
C ALA A 122 -19.96 -14.05 1.43
N GLY A 123 -19.47 -13.18 2.33
CA GLY A 123 -20.22 -12.78 3.52
C GLY A 123 -21.48 -11.99 3.17
N ILE A 124 -21.41 -11.10 2.18
CA ILE A 124 -22.56 -10.35 1.68
C ILE A 124 -23.60 -11.27 1.03
N LEU A 125 -23.16 -12.28 0.28
CA LEU A 125 -24.03 -13.25 -0.36
C LEU A 125 -24.90 -13.99 0.66
N SER A 126 -24.34 -14.33 1.83
CA SER A 126 -25.12 -14.91 2.93
C SER A 126 -26.20 -13.96 3.43
N VAL A 127 -25.92 -12.66 3.56
CA VAL A 127 -26.94 -11.66 3.95
C VAL A 127 -28.02 -11.55 2.88
N ILE A 128 -27.64 -11.43 1.60
CA ILE A 128 -28.61 -11.29 0.49
C ILE A 128 -29.53 -12.51 0.42
N ARG A 129 -29.00 -13.72 0.54
CA ARG A 129 -29.81 -14.95 0.53
C ARG A 129 -30.81 -15.03 1.68
N ASN A 130 -30.51 -14.43 2.83
CA ASN A 130 -31.46 -14.36 3.95
C ASN A 130 -32.58 -13.33 3.75
N VAL A 131 -32.37 -12.34 2.88
CA VAL A 131 -33.34 -11.26 2.60
C VAL A 131 -34.10 -11.51 1.29
N ASN A 132 -33.51 -12.28 0.38
CA ASN A 132 -34.07 -12.58 -0.93
C ASN A 132 -33.78 -14.04 -1.32
N ASP A 133 -34.78 -14.90 -1.09
CA ASP A 133 -34.74 -16.33 -1.42
C ASP A 133 -34.66 -16.62 -2.93
N SER A 134 -34.91 -15.61 -3.78
CA SER A 134 -34.97 -15.76 -5.24
C SER A 134 -33.71 -15.24 -5.96
N LEU A 135 -32.59 -15.07 -5.26
CA LEU A 135 -31.34 -14.62 -5.89
C LEU A 135 -30.87 -15.63 -6.95
N PRO A 136 -30.73 -15.23 -8.24
CA PRO A 136 -30.25 -16.12 -9.28
C PRO A 136 -28.81 -16.57 -9.02
N GLU A 137 -28.53 -17.86 -9.24
CA GLU A 137 -27.20 -18.43 -9.00
C GLU A 137 -26.13 -17.81 -9.90
N SER A 138 -26.49 -17.34 -11.10
CA SER A 138 -25.57 -16.59 -11.97
C SER A 138 -25.01 -15.33 -11.30
N VAL A 139 -25.87 -14.59 -10.59
CA VAL A 139 -25.48 -13.38 -9.85
C VAL A 139 -24.62 -13.75 -8.65
N ALA A 140 -24.97 -14.83 -7.93
CA ALA A 140 -24.15 -15.33 -6.83
C ALA A 140 -22.73 -15.68 -7.28
N GLN A 141 -22.59 -16.36 -8.42
CA GLN A 141 -21.29 -16.71 -9.00
C GLN A 141 -20.49 -15.47 -9.44
N GLU A 142 -21.14 -14.45 -9.98
CA GLU A 142 -20.46 -13.19 -10.32
C GLU A 142 -19.93 -12.46 -9.09
N LEU A 143 -20.71 -12.41 -8.00
CA LEU A 143 -20.25 -11.83 -6.73
C LEU A 143 -19.02 -12.56 -6.18
N LEU A 144 -19.00 -13.90 -6.23
CA LEU A 144 -17.84 -14.69 -5.78
C LEU A 144 -16.60 -14.50 -6.67
N LYS A 145 -16.78 -14.23 -7.97
CA LYS A 145 -15.65 -13.90 -8.86
C LYS A 145 -14.94 -12.62 -8.43
N PHE A 146 -15.64 -11.65 -7.84
CA PHE A 146 -15.00 -10.45 -7.30
C PHE A 146 -14.02 -10.79 -6.17
N ASP A 147 -14.36 -11.73 -5.28
CA ASP A 147 -13.46 -12.14 -4.20
C ASP A 147 -12.18 -12.78 -4.75
N ILE A 148 -12.33 -13.70 -5.70
CA ILE A 148 -11.20 -14.38 -6.37
C ILE A 148 -10.27 -13.36 -7.04
N ASN A 149 -10.84 -12.41 -7.80
CA ASN A 149 -10.08 -11.40 -8.52
C ASN A 149 -9.36 -10.41 -7.60
N ASN A 150 -9.84 -10.23 -6.37
CA ASN A 150 -9.25 -9.32 -5.38
C ASN A 150 -8.41 -10.04 -4.32
N GLY A 151 -8.11 -11.33 -4.50
CA GLY A 151 -7.24 -12.08 -3.60
C GLY A 151 -7.86 -12.38 -2.23
N PHE A 152 -9.18 -12.28 -2.09
CA PHE A 152 -9.91 -12.88 -0.98
C PHE A 152 -9.90 -14.40 -1.16
N GLN A 153 -8.81 -15.04 -0.74
CA GLN A 153 -8.82 -16.48 -0.54
C GLN A 153 -9.53 -16.74 0.77
N HIS A 154 -10.64 -17.47 0.69
CA HIS A 154 -11.31 -18.05 1.86
C HIS A 154 -10.23 -18.66 2.77
N LEU A 155 -10.21 -18.21 4.03
CA LEU A 155 -9.44 -18.84 5.10
C LEU A 155 -9.71 -20.34 5.17
#